data_AF-A0A7J4R7Z7-F1
#
_entry.id   AF-A0A7J4R7Z7-F1
#
_cell.length_a   1.000
_cell.length_b   1.000
_cell.length_c   1.000
_cell.angle_alpha   90.00
_cell.angle_beta   90.00
_cell.angle_gamma   90.00
#
_symmetry.space_group_name_H-M   'P 1'
#
loop_
_entity.id
_entity.type
_entity.pdbx_description
1 polymer ?
#
loop_
_entity_poly.entity_id
_entity_poly.type
_entity_poly.pdbx_seq_one_letter_code
_entity_poly.pdbx_strand_id
1 'polypeptide(L)'
;PLIECVPNFSEGRDKDIIDAIIDSITSVDGVSLLDVDMGADFNRTVVTMVGGPEAVLEAAIKSTGVALELIDMSKHSGEHARMGAIDVVPFIPLSNSSMDECIDLSE
;
A
#
# COMPACT_ATOMS: atom_id res chain seq x y z
N PRO A 1 11.01 -16.92 0.65
CA PRO A 1 9.60 -16.59 0.97
C PRO A 1 9.17 -15.42 0.09
N LEU A 2 7.98 -15.50 -0.50
CA LEU A 2 7.38 -14.44 -1.30
C LEU A 2 6.03 -14.09 -0.70
N ILE A 3 5.86 -12.81 -0.36
CA ILE A 3 4.64 -12.25 0.23
C ILE A 3 4.11 -11.17 -0.71
N GLU A 4 2.79 -11.11 -0.86
CA GLU A 4 2.08 -10.01 -1.48
C GLU A 4 1.58 -9.05 -0.40
N CYS A 5 1.67 -7.75 -0.65
CA CYS A 5 1.01 -6.74 0.15
C CYS A 5 0.18 -5.83 -0.74
N VAL A 6 -1.05 -5.56 -0.31
CA VAL A 6 -2.05 -4.84 -1.11
C VAL A 6 -2.57 -3.60 -0.38
N PRO A 7 -1.73 -2.60 -0.06
CA PRO A 7 -2.15 -1.42 0.68
C PRO A 7 -3.18 -0.61 -0.10
N ASN A 8 -4.09 0.04 0.63
CA ASN A 8 -5.17 0.84 0.05
C ASN A 8 -5.09 2.27 0.53
N PHE A 9 -4.84 3.19 -0.39
CA PHE A 9 -4.67 4.60 -0.12
C PHE A 9 -5.94 5.37 -0.47
N SER A 10 -6.37 6.26 0.42
CA SER A 10 -7.52 7.16 0.22
C SER A 10 -7.12 8.37 -0.63
N GLU A 11 -6.64 8.10 -1.83
CA GLU A 11 -6.37 9.06 -2.89
C GLU A 11 -6.48 8.33 -4.24
N GLY A 12 -7.19 8.90 -5.21
CA GLY A 12 -7.41 8.29 -6.53
C GLY A 12 -7.44 9.31 -7.67
N ARG A 13 -7.11 10.57 -7.42
CA ARG A 13 -7.25 11.70 -8.34
C ARG A 13 -5.95 12.50 -8.47
N ASP A 14 -5.30 12.79 -7.36
CA ASP A 14 -4.03 13.53 -7.34
C ASP A 14 -2.88 12.58 -7.69
N LYS A 15 -2.40 12.72 -8.93
CA LYS A 15 -1.33 11.88 -9.45
C LYS A 15 0.01 12.14 -8.77
N ASP A 16 0.29 13.36 -8.33
CA ASP A 16 1.57 13.68 -7.70
C ASP A 16 1.69 12.99 -6.33
N ILE A 17 0.58 12.91 -5.59
CA ILE A 17 0.50 12.14 -4.33
C ILE A 17 0.69 10.65 -4.59
N ILE A 18 -0.01 10.11 -5.60
CA ILE A 18 0.05 8.68 -5.93
C ILE A 18 1.45 8.28 -6.41
N ASP A 19 2.05 9.08 -7.30
CA ASP A 19 3.40 8.84 -7.79
C ASP A 19 4.43 8.90 -6.64
N ALA A 20 4.30 9.83 -5.69
CA ALA A 20 5.16 9.88 -4.51
C ALA A 20 5.04 8.63 -3.61
N ILE A 21 3.82 8.09 -3.45
CA ILE A 21 3.59 6.84 -2.72
C ILE A 21 4.26 5.67 -3.46
N ILE A 22 4.08 5.57 -4.78
CA ILE A 22 4.67 4.51 -5.61
C ILE A 22 6.20 4.57 -5.61
N ASP A 23 6.77 5.77 -5.71
CA ASP A 23 8.21 5.98 -5.66
C ASP A 23 8.81 5.49 -4.34
N SER A 24 8.10 5.70 -3.22
CA SER A 24 8.54 5.18 -1.92
C SER A 24 8.59 3.65 -1.86
N ILE A 25 7.65 2.97 -2.54
CA ILE A 25 7.59 1.51 -2.65
C ILE A 25 8.73 1.00 -3.53
N THR A 26 8.86 1.57 -4.72
CA THR A 26 9.85 1.13 -5.71
C THR A 26 11.29 1.48 -5.34
N SER A 27 11.48 2.38 -4.36
CA SER A 27 12.79 2.67 -3.77
C SER A 27 13.32 1.56 -2.85
N VAL A 28 12.50 0.58 -2.46
CA VAL A 28 12.89 -0.51 -1.58
C VAL A 28 13.44 -1.69 -2.39
N ASP A 29 14.70 -2.02 -2.15
CA ASP A 29 15.35 -3.17 -2.78
C ASP A 29 14.62 -4.47 -2.42
N GLY A 30 14.37 -5.31 -3.42
CA GLY A 30 13.71 -6.61 -3.23
C GLY A 30 12.18 -6.57 -3.22
N VAL A 31 11.57 -5.42 -3.53
CA VAL A 31 10.14 -5.28 -3.82
C VAL A 31 9.91 -5.12 -5.32
N SER A 32 8.84 -5.71 -5.81
CA SER A 32 8.33 -5.52 -7.17
C SER A 32 6.90 -5.00 -7.11
N LEU A 33 6.68 -3.86 -7.73
CA LEU A 33 5.34 -3.33 -7.96
C LEU A 33 4.68 -4.12 -9.09
N LEU A 34 3.52 -4.72 -8.83
CA LEU A 34 2.79 -5.53 -9.81
C LEU A 34 1.67 -4.75 -10.46
N ASP A 35 0.92 -3.97 -9.68
CA ASP A 35 -0.24 -3.24 -10.16
C ASP A 35 -0.52 -1.99 -9.32
N VAL A 36 -1.15 -1.00 -9.97
CA VAL A 36 -1.66 0.22 -9.33
C VAL A 36 -3.02 0.51 -9.94
N ASP A 37 -4.08 0.18 -9.21
CA ASP A 37 -5.46 0.41 -9.63
C ASP A 37 -6.00 1.70 -9.01
N MET A 38 -6.10 2.74 -9.84
CA MET A 38 -6.57 4.07 -9.46
C MET A 38 -8.07 4.24 -9.77
N GLY A 39 -8.88 4.41 -8.73
CA GLY A 39 -10.32 4.70 -8.86
C GLY A 39 -10.63 6.16 -8.55
N ALA A 40 -10.80 7.01 -9.56
CA ALA A 40 -11.11 8.43 -9.38
C ALA A 40 -12.49 8.69 -8.72
N ASP A 41 -13.50 7.89 -9.04
CA ASP A 41 -14.84 7.99 -8.44
C ASP A 41 -14.82 7.52 -6.97
N PHE A 42 -14.11 6.42 -6.71
CA PHE A 42 -13.88 5.90 -5.37
C PHE A 42 -12.95 6.77 -4.52
N ASN A 43 -12.16 7.64 -5.17
CA ASN A 43 -11.01 8.36 -4.63
C ASN A 43 -10.09 7.45 -3.82
N ARG A 44 -9.70 6.33 -4.42
CA ARG A 44 -8.89 5.29 -3.78
C ARG A 44 -7.94 4.69 -4.79
N THR A 45 -6.74 4.37 -4.32
CA THR A 45 -5.74 3.63 -5.08
C THR A 45 -5.40 2.35 -4.35
N VAL A 46 -5.48 1.23 -5.06
CA VAL A 46 -5.05 -0.09 -4.60
C VAL A 46 -3.70 -0.36 -5.23
N VAL A 47 -2.68 -0.58 -4.41
CA VAL A 47 -1.35 -0.93 -4.90
C VAL A 47 -1.10 -2.40 -4.60
N THR A 48 -0.58 -3.14 -5.55
CA THR A 48 -0.18 -4.54 -5.37
C THR A 48 1.32 -4.64 -5.51
N MET A 49 2.00 -5.08 -4.45
CA MET A 49 3.44 -5.28 -4.43
C MET A 49 3.80 -6.67 -3.89
N VAL A 50 4.91 -7.22 -4.37
CA VAL A 50 5.44 -8.52 -3.90
C VAL A 50 6.92 -8.43 -3.57
N GLY A 51 7.37 -9.25 -2.64
CA GLY A 51 8.77 -9.31 -2.26
C GLY A 51 9.04 -10.27 -1.11
N GLY A 52 10.25 -10.22 -0.56
CA GLY A 52 10.57 -10.89 0.70
C GLY A 52 9.87 -10.22 1.90
N PRO A 53 9.64 -10.93 3.01
CA PRO A 53 8.87 -10.42 4.16
C PRO A 53 9.32 -9.03 4.64
N GLU A 54 10.61 -8.89 4.97
CA GLU A 54 11.19 -7.63 5.46
C GLU A 54 11.10 -6.49 4.44
N ALA A 55 11.36 -6.79 3.17
CA ALA A 55 11.34 -5.79 2.10
C ALA A 55 9.91 -5.26 1.87
N VAL A 56 8.92 -6.15 1.89
CA VAL A 56 7.51 -5.76 1.74
C VAL A 56 7.02 -4.96 2.96
N LEU A 57 7.45 -5.33 4.17
CA LEU A 57 7.16 -4.56 5.38
C LEU A 57 7.77 -3.16 5.32
N GLU A 58 9.04 -3.05 4.91
CA GLU A 58 9.71 -1.76 4.75
C GLU A 58 8.98 -0.86 3.73
N ALA A 59 8.59 -1.42 2.58
CA ALA A 59 7.81 -0.69 1.57
C ALA A 59 6.44 -0.27 2.08
N ALA A 60 5.74 -1.13 2.83
CA ALA A 60 4.46 -0.81 3.46
C ALA A 60 4.60 0.36 4.46
N ILE A 61 5.64 0.35 5.31
CA ILE A 61 5.90 1.42 6.28
C ILE A 61 6.25 2.73 5.57
N LYS A 62 7.15 2.71 4.58
CA LYS A 62 7.56 3.91 3.83
C LYS A 62 6.39 4.56 3.10
N SER A 63 5.63 3.76 2.36
CA SER A 63 4.45 4.25 1.63
C SER A 63 3.36 4.77 2.55
N THR A 64 3.16 4.14 3.70
CA THR A 64 2.28 4.65 4.76
C THR A 64 2.76 6.01 5.27
N GLY A 65 4.06 6.18 5.52
CA GLY A 65 4.64 7.46 5.94
C GLY A 65 4.35 8.59 4.94
N VAL A 66 4.61 8.35 3.66
CA VAL A 66 4.34 9.33 2.57
C VAL A 66 2.85 9.65 2.48
N ALA A 67 1.99 8.62 2.51
CA ALA A 67 0.55 8.82 2.46
C ALA A 67 0.01 9.63 3.65
N LEU A 68 0.54 9.43 4.86
CA LEU A 68 0.16 10.21 6.05
C LEU A 68 0.57 11.69 5.94
N GLU A 69 1.67 11.99 5.28
CA GLU A 69 2.13 13.38 5.07
C GLU A 69 1.31 14.12 4.01
N LEU A 70 0.87 13.41 2.97
CA LEU A 70 0.26 14.02 1.78
C LEU A 70 -1.28 13.97 1.78
N ILE A 71 -1.91 12.96 2.40
CA ILE A 71 -3.36 12.77 2.34
C ILE A 71 -4.05 13.41 3.55
N ASP A 72 -4.75 14.52 3.30
CA ASP A 72 -5.60 15.18 4.30
C ASP A 72 -7.02 14.57 4.33
N MET A 73 -7.25 13.65 5.27
CA MET A 73 -8.54 12.98 5.44
C MET A 73 -9.70 13.91 5.81
N SER A 74 -9.43 15.13 6.30
CA SER A 74 -10.50 16.11 6.58
C SER A 74 -11.13 16.68 5.31
N LYS A 75 -10.42 16.60 4.18
CA LYS A 75 -10.87 17.05 2.85
C LYS A 75 -11.24 15.89 1.93
N HIS A 76 -10.84 14.67 2.28
CA HIS A 76 -11.05 13.48 1.47
C HIS A 76 -12.54 13.13 1.29
N SER A 77 -12.98 12.92 0.05
CA SER A 77 -14.32 12.43 -0.29
C SER A 77 -14.30 11.53 -1.52
N GLY A 78 -15.05 10.43 -1.47
CA GLY A 78 -15.14 9.40 -2.51
C GLY A 78 -16.29 8.44 -2.22
N GLU A 79 -16.73 7.68 -3.22
CA GLU A 79 -17.86 6.76 -3.10
C GLU A 79 -17.55 5.51 -2.24
N HIS A 80 -16.27 5.18 -2.06
CA HIS A 80 -15.85 4.05 -1.24
C HIS A 80 -15.77 4.44 0.24
N ALA A 81 -16.31 3.59 1.12
CA ALA A 81 -16.16 3.76 2.56
C ALA A 81 -14.67 3.67 2.95
N ARG A 82 -14.23 4.55 3.85
CA ARG A 82 -12.83 4.65 4.28
C ARG A 82 -12.73 5.24 5.67
N MET A 83 -11.77 4.77 6.45
CA MET A 83 -11.46 5.24 7.79
C MET A 83 -10.14 6.03 7.88
N GLY A 84 -9.14 5.67 7.08
CA GLY A 84 -7.80 6.26 7.15
C GLY A 84 -7.25 6.72 5.80
N ALA A 85 -6.16 7.50 5.83
CA ALA A 85 -5.36 7.82 4.65
C ALA A 85 -4.82 6.55 3.97
N ILE A 86 -4.50 5.56 4.81
CA ILE A 86 -4.30 4.17 4.44
C ILE A 86 -5.41 3.39 5.15
N ASP A 87 -6.25 2.70 4.40
CA ASP A 87 -7.45 2.06 4.95
C ASP A 87 -7.14 0.64 5.46
N VAL A 88 -6.42 -0.14 4.67
CA VAL A 88 -5.95 -1.50 5.01
C VAL A 88 -4.58 -1.76 4.39
N VAL A 89 -3.79 -2.61 5.05
CA VAL A 89 -2.45 -3.07 4.60
C VAL A 89 -2.35 -4.59 4.82
N PRO A 90 -3.00 -5.40 3.97
CA PRO A 90 -2.96 -6.85 4.11
C PRO A 90 -1.63 -7.43 3.63
N PHE A 91 -1.19 -8.51 4.27
CA PHE A 91 -0.08 -9.36 3.83
C PHE A 91 -0.62 -10.76 3.49
N ILE A 92 -0.28 -11.26 2.31
CA ILE A 92 -0.79 -12.52 1.77
C ILE A 92 0.40 -13.44 1.45
N PRO A 93 0.44 -14.67 1.98
CA PRO A 93 1.51 -15.60 1.67
C PRO A 93 1.34 -16.14 0.24
N LEU A 94 2.42 -16.10 -0.56
CA LEU A 94 2.41 -16.63 -1.93
C LEU A 94 3.23 -17.91 -2.08
N SER A 95 4.55 -17.84 -1.96
CA SER A 95 5.45 -18.96 -2.27
C SER A 95 6.55 -19.12 -1.23
N ASN A 96 6.66 -20.32 -0.67
CA ASN A 96 7.61 -20.64 0.40
C ASN A 96 7.48 -19.67 1.60
N SER A 97 6.25 -19.23 1.90
CA SER A 97 5.90 -18.40 3.05
C SER A 97 4.70 -19.00 3.78
N SER A 98 4.52 -18.66 5.06
CA SER A 98 3.43 -19.15 5.90
C SER A 98 2.43 -18.05 6.27
N MET A 99 1.27 -18.46 6.79
CA MET A 99 0.31 -17.53 7.38
C MET A 99 0.89 -16.89 8.66
N ASP A 100 1.62 -17.67 9.47
CA ASP A 100 2.25 -17.17 10.71
C ASP A 100 3.22 -16.02 10.41
N GLU A 101 4.04 -16.13 9.35
CA GLU A 101 4.90 -15.03 8.90
C GLU A 101 4.09 -13.78 8.53
N CYS A 102 2.92 -13.93 7.88
CA CYS A 102 2.08 -12.78 7.53
C CYS A 102 1.38 -12.17 8.75
N ILE A 103 1.08 -12.97 9.78
CA ILE A 103 0.57 -12.50 11.06
C ILE A 103 1.67 -11.69 11.76
N ASP A 104 2.89 -12.21 11.82
CA ASP A 104 4.04 -11.51 12.44
C ASP A 104 4.31 -10.15 11.76
N LEU A 105 4.16 -10.05 10.43
CA LEU A 105 4.27 -8.78 9.71
C LEU A 105 3.14 -7.77 10.01
N SER A 106 2.01 -8.24 10.53
CA SER A 106 0.81 -7.42 10.78
C SER A 106 0.68 -6.90 12.21
N GLU A 107 1.56 -7.32 13.11
CA GLU A 107 1.64 -6.85 14.50
C GLU A 107 2.29 -5.46 14.63
#